data_AF-A0AAD4D675-F1
#
_entry.id   AF-A0AAD4D675-F1
#
_cell.length_a   1.000
_cell.length_b   1.000
_cell.length_c   1.000
_cell.angle_alpha   90.00
_cell.angle_beta   90.00
_cell.angle_gamma   90.00
#
_symmetry.space_group_name_H-M   'P 1'
#
loop_
_entity.id
_entity.type
_entity.pdbx_description
1 polymer ?
#
loop_
_entity_poly.entity_id
_entity_poly.type
_entity_poly.pdbx_seq_one_letter_code
_entity_poly.pdbx_strand_id
1 'polypeptide(L)' 'MDAWGKWTKTNDKIILAADGNGEFVTATGLVQDLTKIGFGAVRSKRFALVADDLKVTYIGVETASGVSVSGADAVLAAL' A
#
# COMPACT_ATOMS: atom_id res chain seq x y z
N MET A 1 9.46 -6.75 7.98
CA MET A 1 9.34 -5.28 7.84
C MET A 1 10.35 -4.52 8.70
N ASP A 2 10.71 -5.01 9.89
CA ASP A 2 11.73 -4.39 10.77
C ASP A 2 13.05 -3.99 10.07
N ALA A 3 13.70 -4.94 9.39
CA ALA A 3 14.96 -4.66 8.69
C ALA A 3 14.83 -3.56 7.63
N TRP A 4 13.71 -3.53 6.89
CA TRP A 4 13.48 -2.51 5.87
C TRP A 4 13.25 -1.13 6.49
N GLY A 5 12.50 -1.06 7.60
CA GLY A 5 12.28 0.19 8.34
C GLY A 5 13.56 0.77 8.94
N LYS A 6 14.44 -0.09 9.47
CA LYS A 6 15.78 0.32 9.92
C LYS A 6 16.61 0.89 8.78
N TRP A 7 16.57 0.26 7.61
CA TRP A 7 17.30 0.71 6.43
C TRP A 7 16.77 2.05 5.88
N THR A 8 15.46 2.20 5.78
CA THR A 8 14.80 3.42 5.26
C THR A 8 14.64 4.53 6.30
N LYS A 9 15.04 4.27 7.55
CA LYS A 9 14.98 5.22 8.68
C LYS A 9 13.57 5.75 8.92
N THR A 10 12.57 4.87 8.84
CA THR A 10 11.17 5.22 9.15
C THR A 10 10.97 5.64 10.60
N ASN A 11 11.85 5.17 11.50
CA ASN A 11 11.82 5.42 12.93
C ASN A 11 10.41 5.16 13.49
N ASP A 12 9.89 6.10 14.26
CA ASP A 12 8.55 6.13 14.88
C ASP A 12 7.48 6.83 14.02
N LYS A 13 7.83 7.33 12.83
CA LYS A 13 6.93 8.11 11.97
C LYS A 13 6.05 7.27 11.06
N ILE A 14 6.50 6.07 10.69
CA ILE A 14 5.79 5.17 9.77
C ILE A 14 5.80 3.76 10.35
N ILE A 15 4.60 3.22 10.57
CA ILE A 15 4.42 1.80 10.91
C ILE A 15 4.55 0.98 9.61
N LEU A 16 5.57 0.13 9.52
CA LEU A 16 5.69 -0.83 8.43
C LEU A 16 4.95 -2.13 8.79
N ALA A 17 3.65 -2.14 8.53
CA ALA A 17 2.80 -3.31 8.74
C ALA A 17 3.10 -4.43 7.72
N ALA A 18 3.02 -5.69 8.16
CA ALA A 18 3.25 -6.86 7.32
C ALA A 18 1.96 -7.63 7.10
N ASP A 19 1.50 -7.71 5.85
CA ASP A 19 0.43 -8.60 5.40
C ASP A 19 1.04 -9.87 4.79
N GLY A 20 1.64 -10.72 5.63
CA GLY A 20 2.44 -11.87 5.17
C GLY A 20 1.63 -12.96 4.46
N ASN A 21 0.38 -13.16 4.88
CA ASN A 21 -0.55 -14.11 4.26
C ASN A 21 -1.34 -13.48 3.10
N GLY A 22 -1.29 -12.16 2.92
CA GLY A 22 -2.06 -11.46 1.91
C GLY A 22 -3.57 -11.39 2.22
N GLU A 23 -3.97 -11.59 3.47
CA GLU A 23 -5.38 -11.64 3.87
C GLU A 23 -6.05 -10.28 3.71
N PHE A 24 -5.38 -9.22 4.15
CA PHE A 24 -5.91 -7.87 4.05
C PHE A 24 -6.06 -7.45 2.59
N VAL A 25 -4.99 -7.58 1.80
CA VAL A 25 -5.00 -7.11 0.42
C VAL A 25 -5.96 -7.89 -0.48
N THR A 26 -6.20 -9.16 -0.17
CA THR A 26 -7.19 -10.00 -0.84
C THR A 26 -8.60 -9.56 -0.46
N ALA A 27 -8.88 -9.35 0.83
CA ALA A 27 -10.19 -8.91 1.32
C ALA A 27 -10.60 -7.54 0.76
N THR A 28 -9.64 -6.64 0.52
CA THR A 28 -9.90 -5.32 -0.07
C THR A 28 -9.99 -5.33 -1.60
N GLY A 29 -9.77 -6.47 -2.27
CA GLY A 29 -9.74 -6.54 -3.74
C GLY A 29 -8.57 -5.76 -4.37
N LEU A 30 -7.53 -5.45 -3.60
CA LEU A 30 -6.35 -4.69 -4.04
C LEU A 30 -5.19 -5.60 -4.45
N VAL A 31 -5.46 -6.88 -4.66
CA VAL A 31 -4.48 -7.87 -5.12
C VAL A 31 -4.18 -7.73 -6.61
N GLN A 32 -2.95 -8.05 -7.00
CA GLN A 32 -2.48 -8.24 -8.37
C GLN A 32 -1.57 -9.46 -8.47
N ASP A 33 -1.63 -10.12 -9.62
CA ASP A 33 -0.77 -11.25 -9.95
C ASP A 33 0.52 -10.75 -10.63
N LEU A 34 1.66 -11.03 -10.02
CA LEU A 34 2.99 -10.71 -10.53
C LEU A 34 3.85 -11.97 -10.74
N THR A 35 3.23 -13.13 -10.99
CA THR A 35 3.90 -14.41 -11.30
C THR A 35 4.83 -14.30 -12.51
N LYS A 36 4.42 -13.56 -13.56
CA LYS A 36 5.21 -13.36 -14.79
C LYS A 36 6.59 -12.74 -14.55
N ILE A 37 6.76 -12.04 -13.44
CA ILE A 37 8.02 -11.39 -13.05
C ILE A 37 8.59 -11.98 -11.74
N GLY A 38 8.12 -13.17 -11.33
CA GLY A 38 8.69 -13.92 -10.21
C GLY A 38 8.27 -13.46 -8.80
N PHE A 39 7.27 -12.59 -8.68
CA PHE A 39 6.81 -12.09 -7.38
C PHE A 39 5.61 -12.87 -6.80
N GLY A 40 5.01 -13.78 -7.58
CA GLY A 40 3.90 -14.62 -7.15
C GLY A 40 2.53 -13.99 -7.39
N ALA A 41 1.47 -14.76 -7.11
CA ALA A 41 0.09 -14.43 -7.48
C ALA A 41 -0.57 -13.40 -6.54
N VAL A 42 -0.06 -13.26 -5.31
CA VAL A 42 -0.63 -12.37 -4.30
C VAL A 42 0.38 -11.26 -4.01
N ARG A 43 0.17 -10.11 -4.65
CA ARG A 43 0.86 -8.87 -4.34
C ARG A 43 -0.12 -7.73 -4.26
N SER A 44 0.19 -6.74 -3.44
CA SER A 44 -0.59 -5.52 -3.42
C SER A 44 -0.42 -4.72 -4.69
N LYS A 45 -1.51 -4.22 -5.26
CA LYS A 45 -1.50 -3.02 -6.11
C LYS A 45 -0.86 -1.88 -5.32
N ARG A 46 -0.29 -0.91 -6.02
CA ARG A 46 0.15 0.32 -5.36
C ARG A 46 -1.08 1.19 -5.13
N PHE A 47 -1.32 1.56 -3.88
CA PHE A 47 -2.41 2.46 -3.53
C PHE A 47 -2.06 3.29 -2.28
N ALA A 48 -2.82 4.36 -2.07
CA ALA A 48 -2.94 5.01 -0.77
C ALA A 48 -4.41 5.03 -0.35
N LEU A 49 -4.66 4.92 0.95
CA LEU A 49 -5.99 4.87 1.53
C LEU A 49 -6.02 5.73 2.79
N VAL A 50 -7.02 6.60 2.90
CA VAL A 50 -7.33 7.31 4.15
C VAL A 50 -8.58 6.69 4.74
N ALA A 51 -8.47 6.29 6.01
CA ALA A 51 -9.59 5.78 6.78
C ALA A 51 -9.82 6.66 8.01
N ASP A 52 -11.07 7.01 8.25
CA ASP A 52 -11.55 7.67 9.47
C ASP A 52 -12.68 6.82 10.06
N ASP A 53 -12.54 6.43 11.32
CA ASP A 53 -13.47 5.54 12.04
C ASP A 53 -13.96 4.34 11.21
N LEU A 54 -13.00 3.54 10.72
CA LEU A 54 -13.24 2.35 9.88
C LEU A 54 -13.94 2.63 8.53
N LYS A 55 -14.11 3.89 8.14
CA LYS A 55 -14.65 4.29 6.83
C LYS A 55 -13.55 4.81 5.94
N VAL A 56 -13.50 4.32 4.71
CA VAL A 56 -12.57 4.81 3.69
C VAL A 56 -13.08 6.14 3.13
N THR A 57 -12.31 7.20 3.31
CA THR A 57 -12.63 8.55 2.81
C THR A 57 -11.86 8.88 1.53
N TYR A 58 -10.71 8.25 1.32
CA TYR A 58 -9.91 8.37 0.10
C TYR A 58 -9.30 7.02 -0.29
N ILE A 59 -9.30 6.72 -1.59
CA ILE A 59 -8.54 5.61 -2.14
C ILE A 59 -7.96 5.98 -3.51
N GLY A 60 -6.63 6.08 -3.57
CA GLY A 60 -5.88 6.33 -4.81
C GLY A 60 -5.18 5.06 -5.25
N VAL A 61 -5.79 4.30 -6.17
CA VAL A 61 -5.19 3.07 -6.75
C VAL A 61 -4.49 3.40 -8.06
N GLU A 62 -3.21 3.05 -8.17
CA GLU A 62 -2.47 3.25 -9.42
C GLU A 62 -2.95 2.27 -10.50
N THR A 63 -3.17 2.79 -11.71
CA THR A 63 -3.53 2.00 -12.90
C THR A 63 -2.34 1.75 -13.82
N ALA A 64 -1.25 2.49 -13.63
CA ALA A 64 -0.03 2.40 -14.40
C ALA A 64 1.20 2.42 -13.48
N SER A 65 2.38 2.15 -14.05
CA SER A 65 3.64 2.28 -13.33
C SER A 65 3.86 3.74 -12.90
N GLY A 66 4.23 3.93 -11.64
CA GLY A 66 4.53 5.25 -11.09
C GLY A 66 3.96 5.43 -9.69
N VAL A 67 3.98 6.68 -9.24
CA VAL A 67 3.37 7.15 -8.00
C VAL A 67 2.70 8.48 -8.35
N SER A 68 1.37 8.47 -8.41
CA SER A 68 0.54 9.63 -8.71
C SER A 68 -0.50 9.81 -7.61
N VAL A 69 -1.66 9.15 -7.74
CA VAL A 69 -2.75 9.15 -6.76
C VAL A 69 -2.36 8.50 -5.43
N SER A 70 -1.35 7.64 -5.40
CA SER A 70 -0.82 7.07 -4.16
C SER A 70 0.27 7.91 -3.49
N GLY A 71 0.63 9.06 -4.06
CA GLY A 71 1.68 9.93 -3.56
C GLY A 71 1.26 10.74 -2.32
N ALA A 72 2.24 11.11 -1.48
CA ALA A 72 2.00 11.87 -0.26
C ALA A 72 1.30 13.21 -0.53
N ASP A 73 1.69 13.93 -1.59
CA ASP A 73 1.06 15.21 -1.95
C ASP A 73 -0.40 15.02 -2.40
N ALA A 74 -0.70 13.96 -3.15
CA ALA A 74 -2.05 13.64 -3.59
C ALA A 74 -2.95 13.25 -2.41
N VAL A 75 -2.42 12.50 -1.44
CA VAL A 75 -3.11 12.14 -0.21
C VAL A 75 -3.35 13.38 0.65
N LEU A 76 -2.33 14.23 0.85
CA LEU A 76 -2.43 15.45 1.65
C LEU A 76 -3.47 16.43 1.09
N ALA A 77 -3.58 16.52 -0.24
CA ALA A 77 -4.61 17.33 -0.90
C ALA A 77 -6.04 16.77 -0.76
N ALA A 78 -6.19 15.52 -0.31
CA ALA A 78 -7.47 14.84 -0.13
C ALA A 78 -7.92 14.72 1.34
N LEU A 79 -7.14 15.26 2.28
CA LEU A 79 -7.49 15.39 3.71
C LEU A 79 -8.31 16.66 3.94
#